data_AF-A0AA97D875-F1
#
_entry.id   AF-A0AA97D875-F1
#
_cell.length_a   1.000
_cell.length_b   1.000
_cell.length_c   1.000
_cell.angle_alpha   90.00
_cell.angle_beta   90.00
_cell.angle_gamma   90.00
#
_symmetry.space_group_name_H-M   'P 1'
#
loop_
_entity.id
_entity.type
_entity.pdbx_description
1 polymer ?
#
loop_
_entity_poly.entity_id
_entity_poly.type
_entity_poly.pdbx_seq_one_letter_code
_entity_poly.pdbx_strand_id
1 'polypeptide(L)' 'MADRHASSSDRHLCLTDLLDQDLSSYEWFYAQPKAVQQKLREADPSSFEEMQAAASAFS' A
#
# COMPACT_ATOMS: atom_id res chain seq x y z
N MET A 1 -13.99 19.19 19.85
CA MET A 1 -13.59 19.03 18.44
C MET A 1 -13.75 17.56 18.14
N ALA A 2 -14.88 17.17 17.53
CA ALA A 2 -15.22 15.76 17.31
C ALA A 2 -14.36 15.21 16.18
N ASP A 3 -13.60 14.19 16.53
CA ASP A 3 -12.74 13.37 15.67
C ASP A 3 -13.54 12.83 14.48
N ARG A 4 -13.19 13.31 13.28
CA ARG A 4 -13.74 12.81 12.01
C ARG A 4 -13.01 11.52 11.63
N HIS A 5 -13.31 10.41 12.29
CA HIS A 5 -13.08 9.10 11.66
C HIS A 5 -14.22 8.82 10.69
N ALA A 6 -14.03 9.27 9.45
CA ALA A 6 -14.86 8.88 8.32
C ALA A 6 -14.69 7.37 8.10
N SER A 7 -15.62 6.60 8.64
CA SER A 7 -15.84 5.21 8.25
C SER A 7 -16.38 5.17 6.81
N SER A 8 -15.82 4.23 6.04
CA SER A 8 -16.34 3.60 4.83
C SER A 8 -16.02 4.24 3.46
N SER A 9 -15.11 3.54 2.79
CA SER A 9 -15.26 2.98 1.43
C SER A 9 -14.88 3.86 0.23
N ASP A 10 -13.93 3.32 -0.55
CA ASP A 10 -13.62 3.69 -1.94
C ASP A 10 -12.89 5.02 -2.14
N ARG A 11 -11.85 5.28 -1.35
CA ARG A 11 -10.77 6.13 -1.86
C ARG A 11 -9.88 5.22 -2.69
N HIS A 12 -9.61 5.57 -3.94
CA HIS A 12 -8.54 4.96 -4.70
C HIS A 12 -7.23 5.30 -3.95
N LEU A 13 -6.87 4.47 -2.98
CA LEU A 13 -5.74 4.69 -2.11
C LEU A 13 -4.50 4.45 -2.97
N CYS A 14 -3.86 5.48 -3.51
CA CYS A 14 -2.53 5.30 -4.11
C CYS A 14 -1.62 4.59 -3.10
N LEU A 15 -0.53 3.96 -3.56
CA LEU A 15 0.36 3.19 -2.68
C LEU A 15 0.72 3.98 -1.41
N THR A 16 0.99 5.27 -1.54
CA THR A 16 1.35 6.13 -0.39
C THR A 16 0.22 6.26 0.63
N ASP A 17 -1.03 6.35 0.19
CA ASP A 17 -2.20 6.45 1.06
C ASP A 17 -2.48 5.09 1.73
N LEU A 18 -2.33 3.99 0.99
CA LEU A 18 -2.41 2.63 1.53
C LEU A 18 -1.36 2.42 2.64
N LEU A 19 -0.12 2.86 2.43
CA LEU A 19 0.97 2.76 3.42
C LEU A 19 0.77 3.69 4.63
N ASP A 20 0.06 4.82 4.47
CA ASP A 20 -0.23 5.76 5.56
C ASP A 20 -1.40 5.27 6.43
N GLN A 21 -2.43 4.68 5.80
CA GLN A 21 -3.61 4.18 6.49
C GLN A 21 -3.40 2.81 7.14
N ASP A 22 -2.61 1.94 6.50
CA ASP A 22 -2.41 0.56 6.95
C ASP A 22 -0.96 0.29 7.32
N LEU A 23 -0.71 0.18 8.64
CA LEU A 23 0.61 -0.11 9.17
C LEU A 23 1.13 -1.49 8.71
N SER A 24 0.23 -2.47 8.54
CA SER A 24 0.62 -3.81 8.06
C SER A 24 1.18 -3.75 6.65
N SER A 25 0.55 -2.97 5.76
CA SER A 25 1.01 -2.68 4.41
C SER A 25 2.35 -1.94 4.43
N TYR A 26 2.50 -0.96 5.32
CA TYR A 26 3.77 -0.24 5.52
C TYR A 26 4.91 -1.18 5.88
N GLU A 27 4.76 -1.95 6.95
CA GLU A 27 5.80 -2.86 7.43
C GLU A 27 6.15 -3.90 6.37
N TRP A 28 5.15 -4.45 5.69
CA TRP A 28 5.35 -5.44 4.64
C TRP A 28 6.11 -4.86 3.44
N PHE A 29 5.74 -3.66 2.98
CA PHE A 29 6.41 -2.97 1.88
C PHE A 29 7.88 -2.68 2.20
N TYR A 30 8.15 -2.18 3.41
CA TYR A 30 9.51 -1.86 3.83
C TYR A 30 10.37 -3.10 4.11
N ALA A 31 9.75 -4.25 4.38
CA ALA A 31 10.44 -5.54 4.47
C ALA A 31 10.91 -6.08 3.11
N GLN A 32 10.34 -5.61 1.98
CA GLN A 32 10.72 -6.06 0.65
C GLN A 32 12.08 -5.47 0.19
N PRO A 33 12.78 -6.13 -0.76
CA PRO A 33 14.00 -5.59 -1.37
C PRO A 33 13.77 -4.24 -2.03
N LYS A 34 14.79 -3.37 -2.05
CA LYS A 34 14.69 -2.03 -2.69
C LYS A 34 14.25 -2.09 -4.15
N ALA A 35 14.64 -3.12 -4.90
CA ALA A 35 14.20 -3.35 -6.27
C ALA A 35 12.67 -3.56 -6.36
N VAL A 36 12.12 -4.39 -5.48
CA VAL A 36 10.68 -4.65 -5.40
C VAL A 36 9.93 -3.40 -4.92
N GLN A 37 10.43 -2.69 -3.90
CA GLN A 37 9.84 -1.43 -3.44
C GLN A 37 9.75 -0.38 -4.57
N GLN A 38 10.76 -0.33 -5.43
CA GLN A 38 10.77 0.60 -6.57
C GLN A 38 9.72 0.17 -7.61
N LYS A 39 9.64 -1.13 -7.92
CA LYS A 39 8.62 -1.68 -8.81
C LYS A 39 7.19 -1.49 -8.31
N LEU A 40 6.97 -1.68 -7.01
CA LEU A 40 5.68 -1.42 -6.36
C LEU A 40 5.30 0.06 -6.42
N ARG A 41 6.26 0.98 -6.25
CA ARG A 41 6.04 2.42 -6.47
C ARG A 41 5.69 2.76 -7.92
N GLU A 42 6.25 2.06 -8.90
CA GLU A 42 5.89 2.21 -10.31
C GLU A 42 4.49 1.64 -10.61
N ALA A 43 4.12 0.55 -9.94
CA ALA A 43 2.83 -0.12 -10.11
C ALA A 43 1.66 0.60 -9.40
N ASP A 44 1.95 1.41 -8.38
CA ASP A 44 0.99 2.15 -7.55
C ASP A 44 -0.24 1.33 -7.11
N PRO A 45 -0.04 0.16 -6.47
CA PRO A 45 -1.14 -0.72 -6.09
C PRO A 45 -2.06 -0.03 -5.09
N SER A 46 -3.37 -0.16 -5.29
CA SER A 46 -4.35 0.53 -4.47
C SER A 46 -4.90 -0.30 -3.31
N SER A 47 -4.41 -1.52 -3.16
CA SER A 47 -4.82 -2.47 -2.13
C SER A 47 -3.68 -3.40 -1.75
N PHE A 48 -3.75 -3.97 -0.55
CA PHE A 48 -2.72 -4.89 -0.06
C PHE A 48 -2.58 -6.13 -0.96
N GLU A 49 -3.69 -6.69 -1.44
CA GLU A 49 -3.67 -7.81 -2.40
C GLU A 49 -2.96 -7.44 -3.71
N GLU A 50 -3.21 -6.26 -4.27
CA GLU A 50 -2.50 -5.79 -5.47
C GLU A 50 -1.01 -5.61 -5.20
N MET A 51 -0.63 -5.10 -4.03
CA MET A 51 0.77 -4.93 -3.63
C MET A 51 1.48 -6.29 -3.54
N GLN A 52 0.85 -7.29 -2.93
CA GLN A 52 1.40 -8.64 -2.85
C GLN A 52 1.48 -9.33 -4.21
N ALA A 53 0.45 -9.17 -5.05
CA ALA A 53 0.43 -9.72 -6.40
C ALA A 53 1.53 -9.10 -7.27
N ALA A 54 1.67 -7.78 -7.23
CA ALA A 54 2.71 -7.06 -7.94
C ALA A 54 4.10 -7.49 -7.46
N ALA A 55 4.34 -7.56 -6.15
CA ALA A 55 5.62 -8.02 -5.62
C ALA A 55 5.96 -9.45 -6.03
N SER A 56 4.97 -10.35 -6.03
CA SER A 56 5.13 -11.74 -6.48
C SER A 56 5.49 -11.84 -7.97
N ALA A 57 5.11 -10.84 -8.77
CA ALA A 57 5.52 -10.74 -10.18
C ALA A 57 6.97 -10.24 -10.37
N PHE A 58 7.57 -9.64 -9.34
CA PHE A 58 8.94 -9.09 -9.37
C PHE A 58 9.94 -9.85 -8.49
N SER A 59 9.47 -10.82 -7.70
CA SER A 59 10.28 -11.64 -6.77
C SER A 59 10.97 -12.82 -7.44
#